data_AF-A0A834BFE7-F1
#
_entry.id   AF-A0A834BFE7-F1
#
_cell.length_a   1.000
_cell.length_b   1.000
_cell.length_c   1.000
_cell.angle_alpha   90.00
_cell.angle_beta   90.00
_cell.angle_gamma   90.00
#
_symmetry.space_group_name_H-M   'P 1'
#
loop_
_entity.id
_entity.type
_entity.pdbx_description
1 polymer ?
#
loop_
_entity_poly.entity_id
_entity_poly.type
_entity_poly.pdbx_seq_one_letter_code
_entity_poly.pdbx_strand_id
1 'polypeptide(L)'
;MAKATTIKEALARWEEKASQKPSEAKEIKLYAQIPPIEKMDASLSMLANCEKLSLSTNCIEKIANLNGLKNLRILSLGRNNIKNLNGLVPQ
;
A
#
# COMPACT_ATOMS: atom_id res chain seq x y z
N MET A 1 -8.25 14.80 16.33
CA MET A 1 -7.09 14.42 15.49
C MET A 1 -7.54 13.28 14.61
N ALA A 2 -7.62 13.48 13.28
CA ALA A 2 -8.10 12.45 12.37
C ALA A 2 -7.11 11.27 12.38
N LYS A 3 -7.60 10.05 12.67
CA LYS A 3 -6.78 8.85 12.56
C LYS A 3 -6.47 8.63 11.07
N ALA A 4 -5.19 8.49 10.74
CA ALA A 4 -4.75 8.15 9.39
C ALA A 4 -5.43 6.86 8.91
N THR A 5 -5.74 6.78 7.61
CA THR A 5 -6.33 5.57 7.04
C THR A 5 -5.33 4.43 7.08
N THR A 6 -5.77 3.29 7.61
CA THR A 6 -4.95 2.07 7.62
C THR A 6 -4.95 1.39 6.25
N ILE A 7 -3.94 0.58 5.95
CA ILE A 7 -3.90 -0.18 4.69
C ILE A 7 -5.13 -1.09 4.61
N LYS A 8 -5.54 -1.70 5.72
CA LYS A 8 -6.76 -2.53 5.78
C LYS A 8 -8.01 -1.79 5.35
N GLU A 9 -8.22 -0.56 5.84
CA GLU A 9 -9.37 0.27 5.43
C GLU A 9 -9.27 0.71 3.97
N ALA A 10 -8.08 1.09 3.51
CA ALA A 10 -7.86 1.46 2.12
C ALA A 10 -8.13 0.27 1.17
N LEU A 11 -7.71 -0.93 1.57
CA LEU A 11 -7.97 -2.17 0.84
C LEU A 11 -9.45 -2.53 0.82
N ALA A 12 -10.19 -2.35 1.92
CA ALA A 12 -11.63 -2.59 1.94
C ALA A 12 -12.36 -1.67 0.95
N ARG A 13 -12.04 -0.37 0.94
CA ARG A 13 -12.59 0.60 -0.03
C ARG A 13 -12.20 0.26 -1.48
N TRP A 14 -10.99 -0.25 -1.66
CA TRP A 14 -10.50 -0.67 -2.97
C TRP A 14 -11.23 -1.95 -3.44
N GLU A 15 -11.45 -2.91 -2.56
CA GLU A 15 -12.18 -4.16 -2.82
C GLU A 15 -13.63 -3.88 -3.24
N GLU A 16 -14.31 -2.93 -2.59
CA GLU A 16 -15.66 -2.48 -2.99
C GLU A 16 -15.67 -1.88 -4.40
N LYS A 17 -14.63 -1.12 -4.78
CA LYS A 17 -14.53 -0.50 -6.11
C LYS A 17 -14.10 -1.46 -7.21
N ALA A 18 -13.17 -2.36 -6.89
CA ALA A 18 -12.60 -3.30 -7.83
C ALA A 18 -13.47 -4.56 -7.99
N SER A 19 -14.42 -4.79 -7.08
CA SER A 19 -15.29 -5.97 -7.03
C SER A 19 -14.49 -7.29 -7.06
N GLN A 20 -13.28 -7.27 -6.53
CA GLN A 20 -12.35 -8.40 -6.49
C GLN A 20 -11.52 -8.37 -5.22
N LYS A 21 -11.08 -9.54 -4.78
CA LYS A 21 -10.27 -9.66 -3.58
C LYS A 21 -8.86 -9.08 -3.79
N PRO A 22 -8.31 -8.34 -2.81
CA PRO A 22 -6.93 -7.85 -2.86
C PRO A 22 -5.89 -8.96 -3.08
N SER A 23 -6.18 -10.18 -2.62
CA SER A 23 -5.28 -11.33 -2.75
C SER A 23 -5.16 -11.89 -4.16
N GLU A 24 -6.16 -11.68 -5.02
CA GLU A 24 -6.16 -12.12 -6.42
C GLU A 24 -5.81 -10.98 -7.38
N ALA A 25 -5.77 -9.75 -6.86
CA ALA A 25 -5.49 -8.57 -7.63
C ALA A 25 -4.01 -8.45 -8.02
N LYS A 26 -3.77 -8.27 -9.32
CA LYS A 26 -2.44 -7.97 -9.86
C LYS A 26 -2.07 -6.48 -9.75
N GLU A 27 -3.06 -5.59 -9.79
CA GLU A 27 -2.86 -4.15 -9.75
C GLU A 27 -3.77 -3.53 -8.69
N ILE A 28 -3.16 -2.89 -7.69
CA ILE A 28 -3.86 -2.29 -6.55
C ILE A 28 -3.54 -0.81 -6.47
N LYS A 29 -4.59 0.00 -6.42
CA LYS A 29 -4.52 1.46 -6.47
C LYS A 29 -5.07 2.07 -5.18
N LEU A 30 -4.17 2.38 -4.26
CA LEU A 30 -4.44 3.03 -2.97
C LEU A 30 -3.93 4.47 -2.96
N TYR A 31 -3.98 5.15 -4.09
CA TYR A 31 -3.56 6.55 -4.17
C TYR A 31 -4.62 7.49 -3.58
N ALA A 32 -4.18 8.66 -3.12
CA ALA A 32 -5.05 9.75 -2.65
C ALA A 32 -6.10 9.34 -1.61
N GLN A 33 -5.68 8.64 -0.55
CA GLN A 33 -6.61 8.32 0.54
C GLN A 33 -6.94 9.56 1.37
N ILE A 34 -8.18 9.60 1.86
CA ILE A 34 -8.69 10.63 2.76
C ILE A 34 -9.29 9.91 3.98
N PRO A 35 -8.73 10.09 5.20
CA PRO A 35 -7.42 10.68 5.53
C PRO A 35 -6.21 9.97 4.85
N PRO A 36 -5.05 10.61 4.70
CA PRO A 36 -3.88 10.00 4.04
C PRO A 36 -3.30 8.84 4.86
N ILE A 37 -2.64 7.90 4.18
CA ILE A 37 -1.93 6.79 4.83
C ILE A 37 -0.58 7.32 5.35
N GLU A 38 -0.29 7.13 6.63
CA GLU A 38 0.98 7.56 7.26
C GLU A 38 2.01 6.43 7.39
N LYS A 39 1.56 5.18 7.47
CA LYS A 39 2.42 4.02 7.70
C LYS A 39 1.94 2.80 6.93
N MET A 40 2.89 2.03 6.41
CA MET A 40 2.64 0.69 5.89
C MET A 40 2.52 -0.31 7.04
N ASP A 41 1.56 -1.23 6.96
CA ASP A 41 1.32 -2.27 7.96
C ASP A 41 1.32 -3.67 7.33
N ALA A 42 1.21 -4.71 8.16
CA ALA A 42 1.24 -6.11 7.72
C ALA A 42 0.07 -6.50 6.79
N SER A 43 -0.95 -5.66 6.61
CA SER A 43 -2.07 -5.94 5.71
C SER A 43 -1.62 -6.05 4.25
N LEU A 44 -0.46 -5.47 3.90
CA LEU A 44 0.18 -5.66 2.60
C LEU A 44 0.53 -7.13 2.31
N SER A 45 0.66 -7.98 3.34
CA SER A 45 0.91 -9.41 3.15
C SER A 45 -0.25 -10.18 2.52
N MET A 46 -1.47 -9.62 2.55
CA MET A 46 -2.62 -10.21 1.86
C MET A 46 -2.50 -10.13 0.33
N LEU A 47 -1.60 -9.30 -0.18
CA LEU A 47 -1.45 -8.96 -1.59
C LEU A 47 -0.46 -9.90 -2.31
N ALA A 48 -0.64 -11.22 -2.14
CA ALA A 48 0.32 -12.22 -2.62
C ALA A 48 0.55 -12.20 -4.14
N ASN A 49 -0.49 -11.86 -4.92
CA ASN A 49 -0.44 -11.79 -6.38
C ASN A 49 -0.26 -10.36 -6.92
N CYS A 50 -0.08 -9.36 -6.06
CA CYS A 50 0.01 -7.97 -6.49
C CYS A 50 1.37 -7.71 -7.16
N GLU A 51 1.31 -7.37 -8.45
CA GLU A 51 2.46 -6.97 -9.26
C GLU A 51 2.68 -5.46 -9.23
N LYS A 52 1.60 -4.69 -9.07
CA LYS A 52 1.64 -3.23 -9.13
C LYS A 52 0.88 -2.61 -7.97
N LEU A 53 1.59 -1.96 -7.06
CA LEU A 53 1.02 -1.28 -5.90
C LEU A 53 1.22 0.23 -6.04
N SER A 54 0.10 0.97 -6.09
CA SER A 54 0.13 2.43 -6.10
C SER A 54 -0.31 2.99 -4.76
N LEU A 55 0.61 3.68 -4.08
CA LEU A 55 0.40 4.38 -2.81
C LEU A 55 0.72 5.87 -2.94
N SER A 56 0.61 6.41 -4.14
CA SER A 56 0.91 7.80 -4.45
C SER A 56 -0.02 8.77 -3.73
N THR A 57 0.44 9.99 -3.44
CA THR A 57 -0.40 11.03 -2.81
C THR A 57 -0.94 10.58 -1.44
N ASN A 58 -0.02 10.15 -0.57
CA ASN A 58 -0.29 9.80 0.83
C ASN A 58 0.76 10.51 1.73
N CYS A 59 0.80 10.19 3.02
CA CYS A 59 1.75 10.76 3.97
C CYS A 59 2.69 9.70 4.54
N ILE A 60 3.04 8.67 3.76
CA ILE A 60 3.82 7.54 4.26
C ILE A 60 5.21 8.02 4.66
N GLU A 61 5.57 7.84 5.94
CA GLU A 61 6.88 8.28 6.46
C GLU A 61 7.96 7.20 6.35
N LYS A 62 7.55 5.94 6.44
CA LYS A 62 8.43 4.77 6.46
C LYS A 62 7.86 3.66 5.59
N ILE A 63 8.72 3.10 4.75
CA ILE A 63 8.43 1.90 3.99
C ILE A 63 8.67 0.70 4.92
N ALA A 64 7.71 -0.22 5.02
CA ALA A 64 7.80 -1.43 5.82
C ALA A 64 6.85 -2.51 5.27
N ASN A 65 7.02 -3.76 5.71
CA ASN A 65 6.12 -4.88 5.39
C ASN A 65 5.98 -5.22 3.89
N LEU A 66 7.02 -4.94 3.09
CA LEU A 66 7.08 -5.39 1.68
C LEU A 66 7.37 -6.90 1.53
N ASN A 67 7.77 -7.59 2.60
CA ASN A 67 8.08 -9.03 2.60
C ASN A 67 6.89 -9.93 2.19
N GLY A 68 5.66 -9.44 2.33
CA GLY A 68 4.48 -10.19 1.90
C GLY A 68 4.18 -10.08 0.39
N LEU A 69 4.81 -9.14 -0.30
CA LEU A 69 4.54 -8.79 -1.70
C LEU A 69 5.49 -9.55 -2.65
N LYS A 70 5.31 -10.87 -2.74
CA LYS A 70 6.22 -11.77 -3.48
C LYS A 70 6.30 -11.50 -4.99
N ASN A 71 5.23 -10.99 -5.59
CA ASN A 71 5.13 -10.76 -7.03
C ASN A 71 5.27 -9.28 -7.42
N LEU A 72 5.61 -8.40 -6.48
CA LEU A 72 5.61 -6.96 -6.73
C LEU A 72 6.74 -6.54 -7.67
N ARG A 73 6.36 -5.90 -8.77
CA ARG A 73 7.27 -5.38 -9.80
C ARG A 73 7.28 -3.86 -9.83
N ILE A 74 6.16 -3.23 -9.50
CA ILE A 74 6.01 -1.77 -9.54
C ILE A 74 5.45 -1.29 -8.22
N LEU A 75 6.19 -0.41 -7.55
CA LEU A 75 5.78 0.26 -6.33
C LEU A 75 5.78 1.78 -6.57
N SER A 76 4.60 2.38 -6.64
CA SER A 76 4.47 3.84 -6.79
C SER A 76 4.28 4.51 -5.43
N LEU A 77 5.29 5.27 -5.01
CA LEU A 77 5.30 6.00 -3.75
C LEU A 77 5.44 7.52 -3.93
N GLY A 78 5.14 8.04 -5.13
CA GLY A 78 5.22 9.48 -5.42
C GLY A 78 4.31 10.32 -4.51
N ARG A 79 4.71 11.54 -4.18
CA ARG A 79 3.97 12.42 -3.24
C ARG A 79 3.66 11.72 -1.90
N ASN A 80 4.71 11.23 -1.24
CA ASN A 80 4.70 10.75 0.15
C ASN A 80 5.71 11.54 0.99
N ASN A 81 5.75 11.29 2.30
CA ASN A 81 6.68 11.93 3.24
C ASN A 81 7.82 10.98 3.67
N ILE A 82 8.31 10.14 2.75
CA ILE A 82 9.26 9.08 3.07
C ILE A 82 10.60 9.70 3.40
N LYS A 83 10.98 9.64 4.68
CA LYS A 83 12.24 10.21 5.17
C LYS A 83 13.40 9.22 5.07
N ASN A 84 13.10 7.92 5.15
CA ASN A 84 14.09 6.85 5.13
C ASN A 84 13.61 5.67 4.28
N LEU A 85 14.52 5.12 3.49
CA LEU A 85 14.28 4.01 2.55
C LEU A 85 14.67 2.63 3.12
N ASN A 86 14.93 2.52 4.42
CA ASN A 86 15.42 1.28 5.07
C ASN A 86 14.52 0.05 4.88
N GLY A 87 13.26 0.22 4.47
CA GLY A 87 12.35 -0.88 4.15
C GLY A 87 12.44 -1.43 2.73
N LEU A 88 13.23 -0.80 1.84
CA LEU A 88 13.55 -1.31 0.51
C LEU A 88 14.79 -2.20 0.59
N VAL A 89 14.67 -3.32 1.30
CA VAL A 89 15.68 -4.36 1.22
C VAL A 89 15.40 -5.20 -0.04
N PRO A 90 16.40 -5.50 -0.88
CA PRO A 90 16.23 -6.51 -1.92
C PRO A 90 15.92 -7.85 -1.24
N GLN A 91 14.79 -8.45 -1.62
CA GLN A 91 14.43 -9.83 -1.25
C GLN A 91 15.04 -10.80 -2.25
#